data_AF-A0A2V9G2E1-F1
#
_entry.id   AF-A0A2V9G2E1-F1
#
_cell.length_a   1.000
_cell.length_b   1.000
_cell.length_c   1.000
_cell.angle_alpha   90.00
_cell.angle_beta   90.00
_cell.angle_gamma   90.00
#
_symmetry.space_group_name_H-M   'P 1'
#
loop_
_entity.id
_entity.type
_entity.pdbx_description
1 polymer ?
#
loop_
_entity_poly.entity_id
_entity_poly.type
_entity_poly.pdbx_seq_one_letter_code
_entity_poly.pdbx_strand_id
1 'polypeptide(L)'
;TRANEVTIRQLLSHTSGYQDFWPQDYVMPNMLQPVTAERILDTWARKPLDFEPGTKWQYSNTNYVIAGLIVEKASGKPLLQFLQEKIFTPLNMKSVTDIDRAKLFDTDPIGYLRYALGPPRPAPKIGSGWLFAAGELAMPVEDLAKW
;
A
#
# COMPACT_ATOMS: atom_id res chain seq x y z
N THR A 1 -6.72 -13.58 16.17
CA THR A 1 -5.79 -12.48 15.85
C THR A 1 -5.42 -11.80 17.15
N ARG A 2 -4.19 -11.27 17.31
CA ARG A 2 -3.78 -10.47 18.49
C ARG A 2 -4.11 -8.99 18.32
N ALA A 3 -5.23 -8.70 17.66
CA ALA A 3 -5.58 -7.35 17.20
C ALA A 3 -5.84 -6.37 18.35
N ASN A 4 -6.24 -6.87 19.52
CA ASN A 4 -6.43 -6.07 20.74
C ASN A 4 -5.12 -5.67 21.43
N GLU A 5 -3.97 -6.16 20.95
CA GLU A 5 -2.64 -5.89 21.52
C GLU A 5 -1.81 -4.94 20.64
N VAL A 6 -2.25 -4.70 19.40
CA VAL A 6 -1.58 -3.82 18.43
C VAL A 6 -2.32 -2.50 18.34
N THR A 7 -1.60 -1.40 18.55
CA THR A 7 -2.13 -0.03 18.43
C THR A 7 -2.01 0.51 17.01
N ILE A 8 -2.83 1.52 16.67
CA ILE A 8 -2.70 2.26 15.40
C ILE A 8 -1.29 2.84 15.24
N ARG A 9 -0.70 3.35 16.33
CA ARG A 9 0.67 3.88 16.31
C ARG A 9 1.68 2.82 15.85
N GLN A 10 1.59 1.60 16.35
CA GLN A 10 2.49 0.51 15.98
C GLN A 10 2.32 0.05 14.52
N LEU A 11 1.10 0.13 13.97
CA LEU A 11 0.89 -0.07 12.53
C LEU A 11 1.68 0.98 11.73
N LEU A 12 1.45 2.26 12.03
CA LEU A 12 2.05 3.39 11.30
C LEU A 12 3.57 3.50 11.49
N SER A 13 4.12 2.96 12.58
CA SER A 13 5.57 2.97 12.84
C SER A 13 6.27 1.66 12.50
N HIS A 14 5.58 0.68 11.91
CA HIS A 14 6.13 -0.65 11.58
C HIS A 14 6.72 -1.42 12.78
N THR A 15 6.05 -1.32 13.93
CA THR A 15 6.41 -2.03 15.17
C THR A 15 5.30 -2.97 15.66
N SER A 16 4.36 -3.35 14.78
CA SER A 16 3.22 -4.21 15.11
C SER A 16 3.57 -5.70 15.24
N GLY A 17 4.60 -6.17 14.53
CA GLY A 17 4.90 -7.59 14.37
C GLY A 17 4.09 -8.30 13.28
N TYR A 18 3.20 -7.61 12.54
CA TYR A 18 2.48 -8.23 11.42
C TYR A 18 3.42 -8.52 10.26
N GLN A 19 3.35 -9.76 9.75
CA GLN A 19 4.09 -10.17 8.56
C GLN A 19 3.76 -9.29 7.36
N ASP A 20 4.79 -8.99 6.57
CA ASP A 20 4.61 -8.31 5.29
C ASP A 20 4.02 -9.28 4.26
N PHE A 21 3.01 -8.81 3.51
CA PHE A 21 2.44 -9.61 2.42
C PHE A 21 3.33 -9.62 1.18
N TRP A 22 4.30 -8.70 1.10
CA TRP A 22 5.22 -8.60 -0.03
C TRP A 22 6.69 -8.36 0.41
N PRO A 23 7.31 -9.31 1.12
CA PRO A 23 8.65 -9.13 1.69
C PRO A 23 9.80 -9.26 0.66
N GLN A 24 9.50 -9.48 -0.63
CA GLN A 24 10.51 -9.65 -1.68
C GLN A 24 10.51 -8.50 -2.67
N ASP A 25 11.68 -8.15 -3.21
CA ASP A 25 11.87 -7.07 -4.18
C ASP A 25 11.39 -7.41 -5.61
N TYR A 26 10.56 -8.44 -5.78
CA TYR A 26 9.99 -8.84 -7.07
C TYR A 26 8.50 -9.11 -6.96
N VAL A 27 7.75 -8.87 -8.04
CA VAL A 27 6.32 -9.19 -8.12
C VAL A 27 6.14 -10.70 -8.10
N MET A 28 5.57 -11.24 -7.02
CA MET A 28 5.28 -12.67 -6.92
C MET A 28 4.18 -13.08 -7.92
N PRO A 29 4.18 -14.32 -8.46
CA PRO A 29 3.20 -14.74 -9.46
C PRO A 29 1.72 -14.55 -9.06
N ASN A 30 1.39 -14.75 -7.78
CA ASN A 30 0.05 -14.52 -7.24
C ASN A 30 -0.34 -13.04 -7.25
N MET A 31 0.63 -12.13 -7.20
CA MET A 31 0.39 -10.69 -7.23
C MET A 31 0.04 -10.16 -8.62
N LEU A 32 0.14 -10.99 -9.66
CA LEU A 32 -0.36 -10.65 -11.00
C LEU A 32 -1.89 -10.75 -11.09
N GLN A 33 -2.53 -11.37 -10.10
CA GLN A 33 -3.98 -11.49 -10.01
C GLN A 33 -4.55 -10.45 -9.03
N PRO A 34 -5.78 -9.94 -9.28
CA PRO A 34 -6.45 -9.03 -8.36
C PRO A 34 -6.62 -9.61 -6.95
N VAL A 35 -6.61 -8.73 -5.95
CA VAL A 35 -6.89 -9.07 -4.56
C VAL A 35 -7.77 -7.98 -3.93
N THR A 36 -8.42 -8.27 -2.81
CA THR A 36 -9.08 -7.24 -1.99
C THR A 36 -8.32 -7.03 -0.69
N ALA A 37 -8.46 -5.85 -0.08
CA ALA A 37 -7.85 -5.55 1.21
C ALA A 37 -8.27 -6.57 2.30
N GLU A 38 -9.53 -7.03 2.28
CA GLU A 38 -10.04 -8.07 3.20
C GLU A 38 -9.33 -9.41 2.97
N ARG A 39 -9.10 -9.79 1.71
CA ARG A 39 -8.36 -11.02 1.40
C ARG A 39 -6.91 -10.94 1.89
N ILE A 40 -6.27 -9.78 1.79
CA ILE A 40 -4.94 -9.55 2.37
C ILE A 40 -5.00 -9.72 3.89
N LEU A 41 -5.97 -9.11 4.58
CA LEU A 41 -6.13 -9.27 6.03
C LEU A 41 -6.35 -10.72 6.45
N ASP A 42 -7.25 -11.43 5.77
CA ASP A 42 -7.56 -12.82 6.09
C ASP A 42 -6.35 -13.75 5.90
N THR A 43 -5.47 -13.41 4.96
CA THR A 43 -4.28 -14.23 4.66
C THR A 43 -3.09 -13.87 5.55
N TRP A 44 -2.88 -12.59 5.83
CA TRP A 44 -1.63 -12.10 6.43
C TRP A 44 -1.80 -11.60 7.86
N ALA A 45 -2.86 -10.84 8.16
CA ALA A 45 -3.11 -10.34 9.51
C ALA A 45 -3.62 -11.43 10.48
N ARG A 46 -3.97 -12.63 9.97
CA ARG A 46 -4.33 -13.80 10.78
C ARG A 46 -3.17 -14.69 11.18
N LYS A 47 -1.98 -14.49 10.60
CA LYS A 47 -0.78 -15.25 10.95
C LYS A 47 -0.26 -14.86 12.35
N PRO A 48 0.56 -15.71 12.98
CA PRO A 48 1.32 -15.31 14.15
C PRO A 48 2.16 -14.06 13.87
N LEU A 49 2.33 -13.20 14.88
CA LEU A 49 3.24 -12.07 14.77
C LEU A 49 4.69 -12.56 14.76
N ASP A 50 5.55 -11.88 14.01
CA ASP A 50 6.99 -12.19 13.95
C ASP A 50 7.70 -11.81 15.27
N PHE A 51 7.12 -10.90 16.05
CA PHE A 51 7.61 -10.47 17.36
C PHE A 51 6.49 -9.78 18.18
N GLU A 52 6.75 -9.59 19.47
CA GLU A 52 5.82 -8.91 20.38
C GLU A 52 5.62 -7.43 19.99
N PRO A 53 4.37 -6.92 19.92
CA PRO A 53 4.10 -5.55 19.52
C PRO A 53 4.93 -4.52 20.29
N GLY A 54 5.60 -3.61 19.56
CA GLY A 54 6.43 -2.54 20.10
C GLY A 54 7.86 -2.95 20.50
N THR A 55 8.22 -4.23 20.45
CA THR A 55 9.55 -4.70 20.89
C THR A 55 10.62 -4.64 19.80
N LYS A 56 10.23 -4.67 18.53
CA LYS A 56 11.13 -4.59 17.37
C LYS A 56 10.51 -3.76 16.26
N TRP A 57 11.30 -3.55 15.21
CA TRP A 57 10.89 -2.88 13.97
C TRP A 57 11.03 -3.84 12.79
N GLN A 58 10.03 -3.87 11.92
CA GLN A 58 10.04 -4.60 10.64
C GLN A 58 9.03 -3.93 9.70
N TYR A 59 9.51 -3.52 8.53
CA TYR A 59 8.62 -3.00 7.49
C TYR A 59 7.56 -4.03 7.10
N SER A 60 6.33 -3.56 6.89
CA SER A 60 5.20 -4.43 6.57
C SER A 60 4.10 -3.63 5.90
N ASN A 61 3.82 -3.93 4.63
CA ASN A 61 2.74 -3.32 3.88
C ASN A 61 1.37 -3.70 4.46
N THR A 62 1.27 -4.87 5.11
CA THR A 62 0.06 -5.32 5.83
C THR A 62 -0.39 -4.28 6.86
N ASN A 63 0.53 -3.57 7.51
CA ASN A 63 0.19 -2.51 8.46
C ASN A 63 -0.59 -1.37 7.80
N TYR A 64 -0.18 -0.96 6.61
CA TYR A 64 -0.84 0.14 5.89
C TYR A 64 -2.16 -0.30 5.29
N VAL A 65 -2.30 -1.55 4.84
CA VAL A 65 -3.61 -2.11 4.45
C VAL A 65 -4.58 -2.07 5.63
N ILE A 66 -4.16 -2.47 6.83
CA ILE A 66 -4.98 -2.34 8.05
C ILE A 66 -5.31 -0.87 8.33
N ALA A 67 -4.33 0.04 8.23
CA ALA A 67 -4.54 1.46 8.49
C ALA A 67 -5.55 2.10 7.53
N GLY A 68 -5.48 1.76 6.24
CA GLY A 68 -6.45 2.19 5.22
C GLY A 68 -7.87 1.74 5.56
N LEU A 69 -8.04 0.46 5.91
CA LEU A 69 -9.35 -0.08 6.32
C LEU A 69 -9.88 0.56 7.61
N ILE A 70 -8.99 0.94 8.55
CA ILE A 70 -9.39 1.70 9.74
C ILE A 70 -9.92 3.09 9.33
N VAL A 71 -9.26 3.77 8.39
CA VAL A 71 -9.73 5.07 7.87
C VAL A 71 -11.09 4.92 7.20
N GLU A 72 -11.28 3.92 6.36
CA GLU A 72 -12.58 3.68 5.70
C GLU A 72 -13.68 3.40 6.72
N LYS A 73 -13.40 2.55 7.71
CA LYS A 73 -14.35 2.22 8.78
C LYS A 73 -14.69 3.43 9.65
N ALA A 74 -13.70 4.23 10.02
CA ALA A 74 -13.89 5.39 10.90
C ALA A 74 -14.58 6.55 10.19
N SER A 75 -14.31 6.74 8.89
CA SER A 75 -14.88 7.83 8.09
C SER A 75 -16.19 7.48 7.40
N GLY A 76 -16.48 6.18 7.19
CA GLY A 76 -17.59 5.71 6.37
C GLY A 76 -17.42 5.98 4.87
N LYS A 77 -16.19 6.27 4.40
CA LYS A 77 -15.89 6.64 3.02
C LYS A 77 -14.78 5.76 2.44
N PRO A 78 -14.78 5.49 1.13
CA PRO A 78 -13.63 4.90 0.46
C PRO A 78 -12.36 5.74 0.68
N LEU A 79 -11.21 5.08 0.83
CA LEU A 79 -9.95 5.73 1.20
C LEU A 79 -9.57 6.86 0.26
N LEU A 80 -9.64 6.63 -1.05
CA LEU A 80 -9.30 7.64 -2.06
C LEU A 80 -10.21 8.88 -1.95
N GLN A 81 -11.50 8.70 -1.65
CA GLN A 81 -12.42 9.81 -1.44
C GLN A 81 -12.05 10.58 -0.16
N PHE A 82 -11.72 9.88 0.93
CA PHE A 82 -11.28 10.51 2.16
C PHE A 82 -10.01 11.35 1.94
N LEU A 83 -9.01 10.82 1.24
CA LEU A 83 -7.77 11.54 0.91
C LEU A 83 -8.03 12.73 -0.01
N GLN A 84 -8.93 12.60 -0.99
CA GLN A 84 -9.33 13.70 -1.85
C GLN A 84 -9.92 14.86 -1.06
N GLU A 85 -10.83 14.59 -0.13
CA GLU A 85 -11.49 15.61 0.67
C GLU A 85 -10.56 16.22 1.73
N LYS A 86 -9.69 15.41 2.35
CA LYS A 86 -8.90 15.84 3.51
C LYS A 86 -7.52 16.35 3.17
N ILE A 87 -6.97 15.98 2.01
CA ILE A 87 -5.59 16.29 1.66
C ILE A 87 -5.47 16.88 0.25
N PHE A 88 -5.88 16.15 -0.79
CA PHE A 88 -5.62 16.59 -2.16
C PHE A 88 -6.34 17.90 -2.52
N THR A 89 -7.62 18.03 -2.13
CA THR A 89 -8.40 19.24 -2.43
C THR A 89 -7.91 20.46 -1.63
N PRO A 90 -7.69 20.38 -0.30
CA PRO A 90 -7.12 21.49 0.46
C PRO A 90 -5.75 21.96 -0.03
N LEU A 91 -4.90 21.03 -0.50
CA LEU A 91 -3.56 21.34 -0.99
C LEU A 91 -3.53 21.67 -2.49
N ASN A 92 -4.67 21.66 -3.17
CA ASN A 92 -4.76 21.91 -4.62
C ASN A 92 -3.86 20.96 -5.44
N MET A 93 -3.81 19.68 -5.03
CA MET A 93 -3.21 18.58 -5.76
C MET A 93 -4.24 18.00 -6.71
N LYS A 94 -4.03 18.15 -8.03
CA LYS A 94 -5.06 17.88 -9.05
C LYS A 94 -4.79 16.64 -9.90
N SER A 95 -3.58 16.11 -9.82
CA SER A 95 -3.08 15.07 -10.72
C SER A 95 -2.79 13.77 -9.99
N VAL A 96 -3.21 13.65 -8.73
CA VAL A 96 -3.10 12.41 -7.96
C VAL A 96 -4.06 11.38 -8.55
N THR A 97 -3.55 10.19 -8.84
CA THR A 97 -4.32 9.08 -9.42
C THR A 97 -4.09 7.79 -8.67
N ASP A 98 -5.10 6.93 -8.67
CA ASP A 98 -5.03 5.55 -8.22
C ASP A 98 -4.64 4.67 -9.43
N ILE A 99 -3.48 4.03 -9.34
CA ILE A 99 -2.89 3.26 -10.45
C ILE A 99 -3.62 1.94 -10.76
N ASP A 100 -4.52 1.52 -9.87
CA ASP A 100 -5.40 0.37 -10.10
C ASP A 100 -6.63 0.77 -10.91
N ARG A 101 -7.12 2.00 -10.76
CA ARG A 101 -8.33 2.49 -11.44
C ARG A 101 -8.05 3.17 -12.77
N ALA A 102 -6.93 3.87 -12.89
CA ALA A 102 -6.60 4.62 -14.09
C ALA A 102 -5.45 3.95 -14.85
N LYS A 103 -5.55 3.92 -16.18
CA LYS A 103 -4.35 3.76 -17.00
C LYS A 103 -3.50 5.01 -16.78
N LEU A 104 -2.22 4.82 -16.47
CA LEU A 104 -1.24 5.89 -16.54
C LEU A 104 -1.28 6.52 -17.95
N PHE A 105 -1.07 7.82 -18.04
CA PHE A 105 -1.08 8.53 -19.31
C PHE A 105 0.02 7.99 -20.23
N ASP A 106 -0.13 8.14 -21.55
CA ASP A 106 0.91 7.67 -22.49
C ASP A 106 2.24 8.44 -22.32
N THR A 107 2.21 9.57 -21.60
CA THR A 107 3.40 10.35 -21.19
C THR A 107 4.07 9.82 -19.92
N ASP A 108 3.40 8.96 -19.14
CA ASP A 108 3.95 8.44 -17.90
C ASP A 108 5.04 7.41 -18.19
N PRO A 109 6.10 7.37 -17.36
CA PRO A 109 7.21 6.46 -17.58
C PRO A 109 6.77 5.00 -17.40
N ILE A 110 7.33 4.13 -18.22
CA ILE A 110 7.24 2.68 -18.02
C ILE A 110 8.24 2.29 -16.94
N GLY A 111 7.78 1.62 -15.88
CA GLY A 111 8.66 1.03 -14.87
C GLY A 111 9.46 -0.14 -15.44
N TYR A 112 10.72 -0.27 -15.03
CA TYR A 112 11.59 -1.41 -15.40
C TYR A 112 12.16 -2.07 -14.15
N LEU A 113 12.30 -3.40 -14.21
CA LEU A 113 12.97 -4.22 -13.21
C LEU A 113 14.26 -4.78 -13.79
N ARG A 114 15.24 -5.03 -12.93
CA ARG A 114 16.51 -5.67 -13.28
C ARG A 114 16.83 -6.77 -12.28
N TYR A 115 17.13 -7.96 -12.76
CA TYR A 115 17.63 -9.05 -11.92
C TYR A 115 19.15 -9.01 -11.89
N ALA A 116 19.72 -8.58 -10.75
CA ALA A 116 21.15 -8.36 -10.57
C ALA A 116 21.75 -7.53 -11.72
N LEU A 117 22.71 -8.08 -12.46
CA LEU A 117 23.37 -7.40 -13.58
C LEU A 117 22.75 -7.70 -14.96
N GLY A 118 21.60 -8.39 -15.02
CA GLY A 118 20.91 -8.68 -16.29
C GLY A 118 20.36 -7.43 -17.01
N PRO A 119 19.79 -7.55 -18.21
CA PRO A 119 19.16 -6.41 -18.89
C PRO A 119 17.89 -5.94 -18.14
N PRO A 120 17.53 -4.64 -18.22
CA PRO A 120 16.25 -4.17 -17.72
C PRO A 120 15.11 -4.81 -18.51
N ARG A 121 14.00 -5.09 -17.82
CA ARG A 121 12.77 -5.63 -18.41
C ARG A 121 11.60 -4.77 -17.93
N PRO A 122 10.57 -4.55 -18.77
CA PRO A 122 9.37 -3.87 -18.31
C PRO A 122 8.84 -4.54 -17.03
N ALA A 123 8.55 -3.73 -16.02
CA ALA A 123 7.96 -4.21 -14.78
C ALA A 123 6.55 -4.74 -15.10
N PRO A 124 6.18 -5.94 -14.64
CA PRO A 124 4.81 -6.41 -14.80
C PRO A 124 3.87 -5.51 -14.00
N LYS A 125 2.70 -5.24 -14.56
CA LYS A 125 1.64 -4.55 -13.82
C LYS A 125 1.14 -5.50 -12.71
N ILE A 126 1.19 -5.04 -11.48
CA ILE A 126 0.65 -5.75 -10.32
C ILE A 126 -0.88 -5.76 -10.46
N GLY A 127 -1.51 -6.86 -10.03
CA GLY A 127 -2.97 -6.96 -9.97
C GLY A 127 -3.56 -5.89 -9.04
N SER A 128 -4.78 -5.47 -9.34
CA SER A 128 -5.44 -4.43 -8.54
C SER A 128 -5.66 -4.87 -7.09
N GLY A 129 -5.57 -3.92 -6.16
CA GLY A 129 -5.87 -4.06 -4.73
C GLY A 129 -4.68 -4.47 -3.87
N TRP A 130 -3.54 -4.85 -4.47
CA TRP A 130 -2.35 -5.23 -3.70
C TRP A 130 -1.71 -4.03 -3.00
N LEU A 131 -1.64 -2.89 -3.68
CA LEU A 131 -0.99 -1.71 -3.12
C LEU A 131 -1.92 -1.00 -2.13
N PHE A 132 -3.16 -0.73 -2.51
CA PHE A 132 -4.15 -0.02 -1.67
C PHE A 132 -3.48 1.15 -0.91
N ALA A 133 -3.81 1.31 0.38
CA ALA A 133 -3.22 2.27 1.29
C ALA A 133 -1.69 2.19 1.47
N ALA A 134 -1.03 1.11 1.03
CA ALA A 134 0.41 0.94 1.16
C ALA A 134 1.21 1.57 0.00
N GLY A 135 0.58 1.92 -1.14
CA GLY A 135 1.30 2.56 -2.24
C GLY A 135 0.58 2.72 -3.58
N GLU A 136 -0.76 2.79 -3.63
CA GLU A 136 -1.51 2.82 -4.91
C GLU A 136 -1.51 4.17 -5.63
N LEU A 137 -0.95 5.22 -5.03
CA LEU A 137 -1.02 6.58 -5.57
C LEU A 137 0.15 6.87 -6.52
N ALA A 138 -0.17 7.43 -7.67
CA ALA A 138 0.79 8.12 -8.53
C ALA A 138 0.45 9.62 -8.60
N MET A 139 1.48 10.45 -8.64
CA MET A 139 1.35 11.90 -8.78
C MET A 139 2.65 12.49 -9.35
N PRO A 140 2.58 13.64 -10.03
CA PRO A 140 3.76 14.36 -10.48
C PRO A 140 4.47 15.03 -9.28
N VAL A 141 5.75 15.38 -9.47
CA VAL A 141 6.59 15.95 -8.39
C VAL A 141 6.05 17.26 -7.84
N GLU A 142 5.34 18.03 -8.66
CA GLU A 142 4.74 19.31 -8.26
C GLU A 142 3.56 19.13 -7.30
N ASP A 143 2.81 18.03 -7.41
CA ASP A 143 1.76 17.72 -6.44
C ASP A 143 2.37 17.13 -5.17
N LEU A 144 3.38 16.26 -5.29
CA LEU A 144 4.10 15.74 -4.12
C LEU A 144 4.76 16.87 -3.30
N ALA A 145 5.29 17.90 -3.93
CA ALA A 145 5.89 19.05 -3.26
C ALA A 145 4.91 19.92 -2.47
N LYS A 146 3.58 19.80 -2.71
CA LYS A 146 2.54 20.51 -1.96
C LYS A 146 2.13 19.76 -0.68
N TRP A 147 2.40 18.46 -0.61
CA TRP A 147 2.09 17.58 0.52
C TRP A 147 3.09 17.76 1.65
#